data_AF-A0A7W0KME4-F1
#
_entry.id   AF-A0A7W0KME4-F1
#
_cell.length_a   1.000
_cell.length_b   1.000
_cell.length_c   1.000
_cell.angle_alpha   90.00
_cell.angle_beta   90.00
_cell.angle_gamma   90.00
#
_symmetry.space_group_name_H-M   'P 1'
#
loop_
_entity.id
_entity.type
_entity.pdbx_description
1 polymer ?
#
loop_
_entity_poly.entity_id
_entity_poly.type
_entity_poly.pdbx_seq_one_letter_code
_entity_poly.pdbx_strand_id
1 'polypeptide(L)'
;MSAAEVIGKRKRRRLSPSEKYEIYVSVLTGQATQRGAAESYGVDPSTVVTACRVAKQGALDALAAAVSGRPGVSREQAVALYLHEGKARWD
;
A
#
# COMPACT_ATOMS: atom_id res chain seq x y z
N MET A 1 -31.50 -26.67 18.20
CA MET A 1 -31.37 -25.22 17.95
C MET A 1 -30.34 -25.05 16.85
N SER A 2 -30.72 -24.45 15.73
CA SER A 2 -29.95 -24.46 14.46
C SER A 2 -28.77 -23.49 14.52
N ALA A 3 -27.62 -23.89 13.97
CA ALA A 3 -26.40 -23.08 13.87
C ALA A 3 -26.58 -21.73 13.13
N ALA A 4 -27.74 -21.51 12.51
CA ALA A 4 -28.11 -20.26 11.86
C ALA A 4 -28.43 -19.11 12.83
N GLU A 5 -28.69 -19.38 14.12
CA GLU A 5 -29.19 -18.36 15.06
C GLU A 5 -28.08 -17.51 15.72
N VAL A 6 -26.82 -17.92 15.62
CA VAL A 6 -25.69 -17.25 16.33
C VAL A 6 -25.15 -16.04 15.58
N ILE A 7 -25.53 -15.81 14.31
CA ILE A 7 -24.97 -14.70 13.53
C ILE A 7 -25.76 -13.41 13.79
N GLY A 8 -25.81 -12.99 15.06
CA GLY A 8 -26.01 -11.58 15.37
C GLY A 8 -25.00 -10.78 14.55
N LYS A 9 -25.47 -9.93 13.64
CA LYS A 9 -24.63 -9.08 12.79
C LYS A 9 -23.74 -8.24 13.71
N ARG A 10 -22.54 -8.73 14.05
CA ARG A 10 -21.57 -7.96 14.81
C ARG A 10 -21.41 -6.64 14.07
N LYS A 11 -21.67 -5.54 14.77
CA LYS A 11 -21.57 -4.18 14.23
C LYS A 11 -20.22 -4.09 13.51
N ARG A 12 -20.24 -3.94 12.18
CA ARG A 12 -19.02 -4.01 11.36
C ARG A 12 -18.05 -2.94 11.85
N ARG A 13 -16.98 -3.36 12.54
CA ARG A 13 -15.95 -2.46 13.05
C ARG A 13 -15.33 -1.73 11.85
N ARG A 14 -15.35 -0.39 11.90
CA ARG A 14 -14.69 0.43 10.89
C ARG A 14 -13.23 0.58 11.28
N LEU A 15 -12.33 0.12 10.42
CA LEU A 15 -10.89 0.29 10.60
C LEU A 15 -10.49 1.73 10.25
N SER A 16 -9.66 2.31 11.09
CA SER A 16 -8.91 3.54 10.81
C SER A 16 -7.90 3.33 9.66
N PRO A 17 -7.39 4.41 9.03
CA PRO A 17 -6.34 4.29 8.03
C PRO A 17 -5.08 3.57 8.55
N SER A 18 -4.64 3.86 9.77
CA SER A 18 -3.46 3.22 10.37
C SER A 18 -3.67 1.73 10.59
N GLU A 19 -4.83 1.30 11.09
CA GLU A 19 -5.12 -0.13 11.24
C GLU A 19 -5.13 -0.88 9.90
N LYS A 20 -5.63 -0.24 8.83
CA LYS A 20 -5.57 -0.83 7.48
C LYS A 20 -4.14 -0.97 6.99
N TYR A 21 -3.26 -0.02 7.30
CA TYR A 21 -1.85 -0.07 6.96
C TYR A 21 -1.15 -1.23 7.69
N GLU A 22 -1.35 -1.37 8.99
CA GLU A 22 -0.77 -2.48 9.78
C GLU A 22 -1.23 -3.86 9.28
N ILE A 23 -2.52 -4.00 8.98
CA ILE A 23 -3.07 -5.22 8.37
C ILE A 23 -2.38 -5.49 7.02
N TYR A 24 -2.27 -4.47 6.16
CA TYR A 24 -1.64 -4.62 4.85
C TYR A 24 -0.17 -5.06 4.98
N VAL A 25 0.63 -4.43 5.84
CA VAL A 25 2.03 -4.78 6.05
C VAL A 25 2.16 -6.22 6.59
N SER A 26 1.33 -6.60 7.55
CA SER A 26 1.35 -7.94 8.13
C SER A 26 1.01 -9.03 7.11
N VAL A 27 0.04 -8.77 6.23
CA VAL A 27 -0.34 -9.71 5.16
C VAL A 27 0.70 -9.74 4.04
N LEU A 28 1.22 -8.57 3.64
CA LEU A 28 2.22 -8.44 2.57
C LEU A 28 3.53 -9.15 2.93
N THR A 29 3.97 -9.06 4.18
CA THR A 29 5.19 -9.70 4.69
C THR A 29 5.00 -11.18 5.04
N GLY A 30 3.79 -11.71 4.92
CA GLY A 30 3.46 -13.10 5.29
C GLY A 30 3.43 -13.36 6.80
N GLN A 31 3.54 -12.32 7.64
CA GLN A 31 3.43 -12.42 9.10
C GLN A 31 2.01 -12.84 9.54
N ALA A 32 1.00 -12.52 8.74
CA ALA A 32 -0.38 -12.93 8.96
C ALA A 32 -1.03 -13.38 7.64
N THR A 33 -1.92 -14.37 7.74
CA THR A 33 -2.87 -14.65 6.64
C THR A 33 -4.00 -13.63 6.67
N GLN A 34 -4.70 -13.43 5.54
CA GLN A 34 -5.85 -12.53 5.48
C GLN A 34 -6.94 -12.89 6.51
N ARG A 35 -7.16 -14.19 6.73
CA ARG A 35 -8.11 -14.69 7.73
C ARG A 35 -7.62 -14.43 9.16
N GLY A 36 -6.34 -14.71 9.44
CA GLY A 36 -5.75 -14.42 10.75
C GLY A 36 -5.81 -12.93 11.10
N ALA A 37 -5.46 -12.06 10.15
CA ALA A 37 -5.57 -10.62 10.32
C ALA A 37 -7.03 -10.18 10.54
N ALA A 38 -7.99 -10.77 9.82
CA ALA A 38 -9.41 -10.48 10.01
C ALA A 38 -9.89 -10.87 11.42
N GLU A 39 -9.46 -12.03 11.91
CA GLU A 39 -9.76 -12.50 13.27
C GLU A 39 -9.15 -11.59 14.34
N SER A 40 -7.86 -11.22 14.23
CA SER A 40 -7.18 -10.33 15.19
C SER A 40 -7.83 -8.94 15.29
N TYR A 41 -8.31 -8.40 14.17
CA TYR A 41 -8.96 -7.10 14.14
C TYR A 41 -10.49 -7.17 14.26
N GLY A 42 -11.08 -8.38 14.36
CA GLY A 42 -12.52 -8.57 14.49
C GLY A 42 -13.32 -8.04 13.31
N VAL A 43 -12.78 -8.16 12.10
CA VAL A 43 -13.41 -7.72 10.84
C VAL A 43 -13.71 -8.90 9.93
N ASP A 44 -14.52 -8.67 8.91
CA ASP A 44 -14.75 -9.66 7.87
C ASP A 44 -13.52 -9.80 6.95
N PRO A 45 -13.11 -11.01 6.53
CA PRO A 45 -11.99 -11.19 5.60
C PRO A 45 -12.09 -10.37 4.31
N SER A 46 -13.30 -10.09 3.80
CA SER A 46 -13.48 -9.21 2.63
C SER A 46 -13.01 -7.76 2.87
N THR A 47 -13.04 -7.29 4.13
CA THR A 47 -12.52 -5.97 4.51
C THR A 47 -11.00 -5.96 4.38
N VAL A 48 -10.32 -7.04 4.79
CA VAL A 48 -8.87 -7.20 4.64
C VAL A 48 -8.47 -7.31 3.18
N VAL A 49 -9.19 -8.11 2.39
CA VAL A 49 -8.99 -8.22 0.93
C VAL A 49 -9.10 -6.86 0.26
N THR A 50 -10.15 -6.10 0.59
CA THR A 50 -10.38 -4.76 0.02
C THR A 50 -9.26 -3.80 0.41
N ALA A 51 -8.83 -3.81 1.68
CA ALA A 51 -7.72 -2.97 2.13
C ALA A 51 -6.42 -3.29 1.38
N CYS A 52 -6.07 -4.57 1.24
CA CYS A 52 -4.87 -4.99 0.52
C CYS A 52 -4.94 -4.63 -0.97
N ARG A 53 -6.11 -4.79 -1.60
CA ARG A 53 -6.32 -4.42 -3.00
C ARG A 53 -6.14 -2.91 -3.21
N VAL A 54 -6.74 -2.09 -2.35
CA VAL A 54 -6.64 -0.62 -2.42
C VAL A 54 -5.21 -0.16 -2.16
N ALA A 55 -4.53 -0.73 -1.15
CA ALA A 55 -3.13 -0.39 -0.86
C ALA A 55 -2.20 -0.72 -2.03
N LYS A 56 -2.35 -1.91 -2.63
CA LYS A 56 -1.56 -2.30 -3.81
C LYS A 56 -1.85 -1.38 -5.00
N GLN A 57 -3.12 -1.09 -5.28
CA GLN A 57 -3.48 -0.22 -6.40
C GLN A 57 -2.94 1.19 -6.20
N GLY A 58 -3.13 1.78 -5.01
CA GLY A 58 -2.61 3.12 -4.71
C GLY A 58 -1.09 3.20 -4.82
N ALA A 59 -0.37 2.14 -4.43
CA ALA A 59 1.07 2.06 -4.64
C ALA A 59 1.44 2.00 -6.14
N LEU A 60 0.75 1.20 -6.94
CA LEU A 60 0.97 1.13 -8.38
C LEU A 60 0.65 2.45 -9.08
N ASP A 61 -0.44 3.11 -8.70
CA ASP A 61 -0.83 4.42 -9.25
C ASP A 61 0.22 5.49 -8.93
N ALA A 62 0.70 5.51 -7.68
CA ALA A 62 1.75 6.43 -7.25
C ALA A 62 3.09 6.17 -7.97
N LEU A 63 3.45 4.90 -8.17
CA LEU A 63 4.66 4.51 -8.90
C LEU A 63 4.55 4.80 -10.41
N ALA A 64 3.37 4.65 -11.00
CA ALA A 64 3.13 5.03 -12.40
C ALA A 64 3.21 6.54 -12.60
N ALA A 65 2.75 7.33 -11.61
CA ALA A 65 2.85 8.78 -11.62
C ALA A 65 4.28 9.29 -11.29
N ALA A 66 5.11 8.47 -10.65
CA ALA A 66 6.47 8.84 -10.29
C ALA A 66 7.37 8.89 -11.54
N VAL A 67 7.61 10.10 -12.06
CA VAL A 67 8.58 10.33 -13.13
C VAL A 67 9.99 10.28 -12.54
N SER A 68 10.86 9.42 -13.07
CA SER A 68 12.29 9.43 -12.72
C SER A 68 12.96 10.67 -13.33
N GLY A 69 13.19 11.70 -12.51
CA GLY A 69 13.87 12.93 -12.95
C GLY A 69 13.65 14.09 -11.99
N ARG A 70 14.46 15.15 -12.14
CA ARG A 70 14.24 16.41 -11.43
C ARG A 70 12.99 17.07 -12.05
N PRO A 71 11.95 17.42 -11.26
CA PRO A 71 10.76 18.08 -11.81
C PRO A 71 11.16 19.31 -12.63
N GLY A 72 10.71 19.38 -13.88
CA GLY A 72 10.99 20.50 -14.78
C GLY A 72 12.28 20.42 -15.58
N VAL A 73 13.02 19.32 -15.54
CA VAL A 73 14.20 19.10 -16.39
C VAL A 73 13.96 17.89 -17.28
N SER A 74 13.85 18.11 -18.59
CA SER A 74 13.78 17.02 -19.57
C SER A 74 15.04 16.15 -19.49
N ARG A 75 14.98 14.91 -19.98
CA ARG A 75 16.15 14.03 -19.98
C ARG A 75 17.34 14.68 -20.70
N GLU A 76 17.07 15.38 -21.79
CA GLU A 76 18.05 16.11 -22.59
C GLU A 76 18.61 17.31 -21.82
N GLN A 77 17.76 18.05 -21.10
CA GLN A 77 18.20 19.15 -20.23
C GLN A 77 19.02 18.64 -19.04
N ALA A 78 18.69 17.46 -18.50
CA ALA A 78 19.43 16.84 -17.41
C ALA A 78 20.81 16.40 -17.90
N VAL A 79 20.89 15.75 -19.07
CA VAL A 79 22.15 15.40 -19.72
C VAL A 79 22.97 16.65 -20.05
N ALA A 80 22.34 17.71 -20.56
CA ALA A 80 23.01 18.98 -20.82
C ALA A 80 23.55 19.62 -19.53
N LEU A 81 22.77 19.63 -18.44
CA LEU A 81 23.25 20.08 -17.12
C LEU A 81 24.45 19.25 -16.65
N TYR A 82 24.38 17.92 -16.75
CA TYR A 82 25.49 17.03 -16.37
C TYR A 82 26.75 17.26 -17.20
N LEU A 83 26.61 17.54 -18.50
CA LEU A 83 27.73 17.85 -19.40
C LEU A 83 28.29 19.26 -19.16
N HIS A 84 27.45 20.21 -18.76
CA HIS A 84 27.82 21.63 -18.60
C HIS A 84 28.29 21.97 -17.17
N GLU A 85 27.83 21.24 -16.14
CA GLU A 85 28.28 21.41 -14.75
C GLU A 85 29.65 20.79 -14.46
N GLY A 86 30.31 20.17 -15.44
CA GLY A 86 31.73 19.82 -15.34
C GLY A 86 32.05 19.03 -14.07
N LYS A 87 31.25 18.01 -13.72
CA LYS A 87 31.63 17.03 -12.69
C LYS A 87 32.69 16.08 -13.25
N ALA A 88 33.79 16.68 -13.69
CA ALA A 88 35.11 16.09 -13.88
C ALA A 88 35.83 15.92 -12.52
N ARG A 89 35.09 15.62 -11.45
CA ARG A 89 35.69 15.29 -10.15
C ARG A 89 35.07 14.03 -9.59
N TRP A 90 35.47 12.92 -10.20
CA TRP A 90 35.82 11.75 -9.42
C TRP A 90 37.18 12.05 -8.79
N ASP A 91 37.17 12.60 -7.57
CA ASP A 91 38.20 12.35 -6.55
C ASP A 91 37.57 11.40 -5.54
#